data_AF-A0A495W226-F1
#
_entry.id   AF-A0A495W226-F1
#
_cell.length_a   1.000
_cell.length_b   1.000
_cell.length_c   1.000
_cell.angle_alpha   90.00
_cell.angle_beta   90.00
_cell.angle_gamma   90.00
#
_symmetry.space_group_name_H-M   'P 1'
#
loop_
_entity.id
_entity.type
_entity.pdbx_description
1 polymer ?
#
loop_
_entity_poly.entity_id
_entity_poly.type
_entity_poly.pdbx_seq_one_letter_code
_entity_poly.pdbx_strand_id
1 'polypeptide(L)'
;MRARASAAWERSLGKVSVAGGRYLGYDDRVHRADGRTRYANFSGWDVHRAGAALISVVEPAVARDVVTSLVVAGEQCGAMPKWGVATAHAFGVRDFDTRSALALMLDSALRPGTKCNEYLIRPGLAAQRSLGYVPVGDTDPVSVPVASLDGVASRTLEHAIADAAIAGYAAALGDTAHAAVLAKHAQDWQNLVNPTTGFVQPRNADGTFAADFDPTSGRDFKEGNAYTYTWAVPQNLAGLVAALGGRSVAAARLDAHLAEVDGAADSPNAVPGNEPGLGVTALHNWVGRPAEAQAASRRALALYRDSPDGLPGNDDLGALSAWYVWNAIGLYPRVPGVGGLTVTSPLFRHVRIALANGRAIDISAPHASTATPYVRSARLDHRPLHRTWLTWDELKGGAALRFDLGREPGDWAEGHTPPSLSAGQAPGIGYVSSGAVGVGTGERPGPLGGGATFAVGVRNITGSDLDVTVTTTGLPDGVTLSPATGALHVPAGQHRELTLRVGTTARAATGTSVVRPVVTASDGTRIPTASVKVTVTT
;
A
#
# COMPACT_ATOMS: atom_id res chain seq x y z
N MET A 1 25.06 13.39 -13.67
CA MET A 1 23.71 13.85 -13.24
C MET A 1 23.68 14.55 -11.87
N ARG A 2 24.80 14.97 -11.25
CA ARG A 2 24.78 15.53 -9.87
C ARG A 2 24.02 16.86 -9.68
N ALA A 3 23.77 17.65 -10.73
CA ALA A 3 23.28 19.03 -10.58
C ALA A 3 21.94 19.36 -11.25
N ARG A 4 21.42 18.52 -12.17
CA ARG A 4 20.19 18.85 -12.92
C ARG A 4 18.91 18.26 -12.32
N ALA A 5 18.96 17.04 -11.77
CA ALA A 5 17.78 16.40 -11.17
C ALA A 5 17.38 17.05 -9.83
N SER A 6 18.36 17.27 -8.93
CA SER A 6 18.15 17.99 -7.66
C SER A 6 17.61 19.41 -7.89
N ALA A 7 18.20 20.17 -8.81
CA ALA A 7 17.74 21.53 -9.10
C ALA A 7 16.38 21.59 -9.83
N ALA A 8 15.99 20.58 -10.61
CA ALA A 8 14.66 20.52 -11.22
C ALA A 8 13.58 20.21 -10.17
N TRP A 9 13.87 19.30 -9.25
CA TRP A 9 12.97 18.93 -8.16
C TRP A 9 12.89 19.98 -7.04
N GLU A 10 14.01 20.61 -6.67
CA GLU A 10 13.98 21.75 -5.74
C GLU A 10 13.23 22.94 -6.35
N ARG A 11 13.20 23.07 -7.68
CA ARG A 11 12.38 24.06 -8.38
C ARG A 11 10.89 23.69 -8.45
N SER A 12 10.54 22.39 -8.37
CA SER A 12 9.13 21.98 -8.28
C SER A 12 8.56 22.24 -6.88
N LEU A 13 9.39 22.16 -5.84
CA LEU A 13 9.04 22.65 -4.51
C LEU A 13 9.10 24.18 -4.43
N GLY A 14 7.98 24.82 -4.11
CA GLY A 14 7.93 26.27 -4.00
C GLY A 14 8.71 26.78 -2.79
N LYS A 15 9.88 27.37 -2.99
CA LYS A 15 10.54 28.19 -1.94
C LYS A 15 9.67 29.41 -1.65
N VAL A 16 9.24 29.58 -0.41
CA VAL A 16 8.29 30.64 -0.02
C VAL A 16 8.88 31.72 0.88
N SER A 17 10.02 31.46 1.52
CA SER A 17 10.72 32.50 2.29
C SER A 17 11.45 33.48 1.37
N VAL A 18 11.14 34.77 1.51
CA VAL A 18 11.78 35.87 0.73
C VAL A 18 12.96 36.51 1.48
N ALA A 19 13.67 37.44 0.83
CA ALA A 19 14.75 38.22 1.45
C ALA A 19 14.30 38.84 2.80
N GLY A 20 15.10 38.62 3.84
CA GLY A 20 14.75 38.98 5.24
C GLY A 20 14.06 37.86 6.04
N GLY A 21 13.79 36.71 5.41
CA GLY A 21 13.29 35.49 6.03
C GLY A 21 11.79 35.47 6.28
N ARG A 22 11.01 36.38 5.69
CA ARG A 22 9.54 36.42 5.89
C ARG A 22 8.84 35.47 4.93
N TYR A 23 7.71 34.89 5.34
CA TYR A 23 6.83 34.07 4.51
C TYR A 23 5.38 34.17 5.00
N LEU A 24 4.42 33.90 4.11
CA LEU A 24 3.01 33.73 4.48
C LEU A 24 2.82 32.30 5.00
N GLY A 25 2.35 32.18 6.24
CA GLY A 25 2.08 30.89 6.88
C GLY A 25 0.74 30.30 6.46
N TYR A 26 0.49 29.07 6.91
CA TYR A 26 -0.78 28.37 6.65
C TYR A 26 -1.95 28.94 7.47
N ASP A 27 -1.68 29.84 8.41
CA ASP A 27 -2.66 30.58 9.22
C ASP A 27 -2.98 31.97 8.65
N ASP A 28 -2.59 32.22 7.38
CA ASP A 28 -2.70 33.51 6.68
C ASP A 28 -1.97 34.68 7.36
N ARG A 29 -1.00 34.40 8.24
CA ARG A 29 -0.17 35.41 8.90
C ARG A 29 1.24 35.44 8.31
N VAL A 30 1.89 36.60 8.43
CA VAL A 30 3.31 36.73 8.05
C VAL A 30 4.19 36.22 9.19
N HIS A 31 4.98 35.19 8.91
CA HIS A 31 5.94 34.60 9.84
C HIS A 31 7.37 34.92 9.42
N ARG A 32 8.33 34.63 10.32
CA ARG A 32 9.75 34.71 10.04
C ARG A 32 10.41 33.35 10.20
N ALA A 33 11.20 32.96 9.21
CA ALA A 33 11.98 31.74 9.22
C ALA A 33 13.13 31.84 10.24
N ASP A 34 13.39 30.73 10.90
CA ASP A 34 14.38 30.53 11.96
C ASP A 34 15.81 30.31 11.43
N GLY A 35 16.16 30.99 10.34
CA GLY A 35 17.42 30.77 9.62
C GLY A 35 17.42 29.55 8.69
N ARG A 36 16.30 28.82 8.58
CA ARG A 36 16.09 27.75 7.59
C ARG A 36 15.29 28.24 6.39
N THR A 37 15.41 27.56 5.26
CA THR A 37 14.56 27.83 4.09
C THR A 37 13.15 27.29 4.37
N ARG A 38 12.11 28.03 3.96
CA ARG A 38 10.72 27.55 4.03
C ARG A 38 10.24 27.15 2.64
N TYR A 39 9.62 25.97 2.58
CA TYR A 39 9.04 25.37 1.39
C TYR A 39 7.52 25.25 1.54
N ALA A 40 6.81 25.23 0.42
CA ALA A 40 5.38 24.96 0.31
C ALA A 40 5.08 24.13 -0.94
N ASN A 41 3.79 23.97 -1.28
CA ASN A 41 3.29 23.18 -2.42
C ASN A 41 3.70 21.71 -2.32
N PHE A 42 3.25 21.04 -1.26
CA PHE A 42 3.56 19.64 -1.02
C PHE A 42 2.52 18.72 -1.68
N SER A 43 2.90 18.03 -2.76
CA SER A 43 2.05 17.01 -3.39
C SER A 43 2.17 15.66 -2.66
N GLY A 44 1.58 15.61 -1.47
CA GLY A 44 1.78 14.54 -0.49
C GLY A 44 1.38 13.15 -0.95
N TRP A 45 0.33 13.05 -1.76
CA TRP A 45 -0.08 11.77 -2.34
C TRP A 45 1.04 11.27 -3.25
N ASP A 46 1.62 12.08 -4.12
CA ASP A 46 2.55 11.61 -5.16
C ASP A 46 3.94 11.32 -4.64
N VAL A 47 4.55 12.33 -4.00
CA VAL A 47 6.00 12.33 -3.76
C VAL A 47 6.43 11.43 -2.61
N HIS A 48 5.50 10.93 -1.77
CA HIS A 48 5.85 10.01 -0.68
C HIS A 48 6.36 8.65 -1.19
N ARG A 49 6.03 8.29 -2.44
CA ARG A 49 6.34 7.00 -3.07
C ARG A 49 7.82 6.85 -3.45
N ALA A 50 8.46 7.94 -3.87
CA ALA A 50 9.84 7.93 -4.34
C ALA A 50 10.60 9.23 -4.06
N GLY A 51 9.95 10.39 -4.27
CA GLY A 51 10.55 11.71 -4.13
C GLY A 51 11.11 11.99 -2.73
N ALA A 52 10.33 11.67 -1.68
CA ALA A 52 10.74 11.87 -0.29
C ALA A 52 12.03 11.09 0.06
N ALA A 53 12.15 9.85 -0.41
CA ALA A 53 13.37 9.07 -0.23
C ALA A 53 14.52 9.62 -1.06
N LEU A 54 14.27 10.02 -2.32
CA LEU A 54 15.30 10.54 -3.21
C LEU A 54 15.96 11.77 -2.61
N ILE A 55 15.18 12.81 -2.27
CA ILE A 55 15.75 14.06 -1.72
C ILE A 55 16.47 13.80 -0.39
N SER A 56 15.96 12.91 0.45
CA SER A 56 16.59 12.57 1.72
C SER A 56 18.00 12.01 1.55
N VAL A 57 18.26 11.32 0.43
CA VAL A 57 19.57 10.77 0.12
C VAL A 57 20.47 11.80 -0.58
N VAL A 58 19.96 12.51 -1.58
CA VAL A 58 20.80 13.36 -2.45
C VAL A 58 20.96 14.80 -1.95
N GLU A 59 19.98 15.34 -1.22
CA GLU A 59 19.94 16.71 -0.70
C GLU A 59 19.36 16.75 0.74
N PRO A 60 20.00 16.08 1.71
CA PRO A 60 19.45 15.91 3.05
C PRO A 60 19.20 17.24 3.80
N ALA A 61 19.97 18.30 3.49
CA ALA A 61 19.73 19.62 4.07
C ALA A 61 18.43 20.26 3.55
N VAL A 62 18.14 20.12 2.25
CA VAL A 62 16.88 20.54 1.67
C VAL A 62 15.73 19.68 2.23
N ALA A 63 15.93 18.37 2.33
CA ALA A 63 14.93 17.46 2.89
C ALA A 63 14.58 17.82 4.35
N ARG A 64 15.59 18.17 5.16
CA ARG A 64 15.39 18.70 6.52
C ARG A 64 14.54 19.98 6.51
N ASP A 65 14.86 20.94 5.65
CA ASP A 65 14.13 22.21 5.59
C ASP A 65 12.69 22.01 5.09
N VAL A 66 12.46 21.07 4.18
CA VAL A 66 11.11 20.62 3.74
C VAL A 66 10.33 19.99 4.89
N VAL A 67 10.93 19.03 5.61
CA VAL A 67 10.28 18.39 6.77
C VAL A 67 10.01 19.41 7.88
N THR A 68 10.93 20.33 8.12
CA THR A 68 10.72 21.41 9.09
C THR A 68 9.54 22.30 8.66
N SER A 69 9.44 22.63 7.37
CA SER A 69 8.33 23.42 6.84
C SER A 69 6.99 22.71 7.01
N LEU A 70 6.94 21.39 6.86
CA LEU A 70 5.73 20.58 7.09
C LEU A 70 5.29 20.56 8.56
N VAL A 71 6.25 20.41 9.49
CA VAL A 71 5.95 20.47 10.93
C VAL A 71 5.38 21.84 11.30
N VAL A 72 6.05 22.91 10.86
CA VAL A 72 5.59 24.30 11.10
C VAL A 72 4.24 24.56 10.46
N ALA A 73 4.02 24.08 9.22
CA ALA A 73 2.71 24.19 8.58
C ALA A 73 1.63 23.47 9.38
N GLY A 74 1.92 22.28 9.92
CA GLY A 74 0.98 21.55 10.75
C GLY A 74 0.68 22.22 12.09
N GLU A 75 1.66 22.88 12.70
CA GLU A 75 1.44 23.74 13.89
C GLU A 75 0.56 24.95 13.57
N GLN A 76 0.70 25.52 12.37
CA GLN A 76 -0.06 26.70 11.93
C GLN A 76 -1.51 26.35 11.55
N CYS A 77 -1.73 25.27 10.80
CA CYS A 77 -3.07 24.90 10.33
C CYS A 77 -3.79 23.87 11.21
N GLY A 78 -3.11 23.28 12.19
CA GLY A 78 -3.68 22.36 13.18
C GLY A 78 -3.46 20.86 12.91
N ALA A 79 -2.94 20.45 11.75
CA ALA A 79 -2.62 19.05 11.46
C ALA A 79 -1.51 18.90 10.42
N MET A 80 -0.78 17.78 10.46
CA MET A 80 0.32 17.51 9.51
C MET A 80 -0.21 17.52 8.06
N PRO A 81 0.25 18.45 7.19
CA PRO A 81 -0.02 18.37 5.77
C PRO A 81 0.56 17.06 5.21
N LYS A 82 -0.15 16.43 4.29
CA LYS A 82 0.23 15.11 3.75
C LYS A 82 1.64 15.18 3.13
N TRP A 83 2.59 14.41 3.64
CA TRP A 83 3.92 14.18 3.04
C TRP A 83 4.73 13.08 3.76
N GLY A 84 5.82 12.61 3.14
CA GLY A 84 6.68 11.51 3.61
C GLY A 84 7.68 11.83 4.74
N VAL A 85 7.25 12.46 5.85
CA VAL A 85 8.13 12.77 7.01
C VAL A 85 8.79 11.51 7.60
N ALA A 86 7.99 10.45 7.80
CA ALA A 86 8.50 9.17 8.26
C ALA A 86 9.54 8.57 7.32
N THR A 87 9.31 8.64 5.99
CA THR A 87 10.27 8.22 4.97
C THR A 87 11.58 9.01 5.07
N ALA A 88 11.50 10.33 5.16
CA ALA A 88 12.70 11.16 5.26
C ALA A 88 13.54 10.82 6.50
N HIS A 89 12.90 10.61 7.64
CA HIS A 89 13.57 10.15 8.85
C HIS A 89 14.17 8.75 8.70
N ALA A 90 13.48 7.81 8.05
CA ALA A 90 14.00 6.48 7.79
C ALA A 90 15.27 6.50 6.91
N PHE A 91 15.37 7.47 5.99
CA PHE A 91 16.55 7.74 5.17
C PHE A 91 17.57 8.70 5.81
N GLY A 92 17.47 8.93 7.13
CA GLY A 92 18.54 9.61 7.89
C GLY A 92 18.39 11.12 8.03
N VAL A 93 17.30 11.74 7.55
CA VAL A 93 17.04 13.17 7.80
C VAL A 93 16.78 13.38 9.29
N ARG A 94 17.55 14.29 9.90
CA ARG A 94 17.50 14.66 11.33
C ARG A 94 17.45 16.18 11.46
N ASP A 95 17.61 16.69 12.68
CA ASP A 95 17.65 18.12 13.00
C ASP A 95 16.34 18.88 12.72
N PHE A 96 15.20 18.26 12.99
CA PHE A 96 13.88 18.91 13.05
C PHE A 96 13.15 18.47 14.33
N ASP A 97 12.04 19.11 14.69
CA ASP A 97 11.27 18.71 15.86
C ASP A 97 10.53 17.38 15.62
N THR A 98 11.18 16.29 15.98
CA THR A 98 10.66 14.93 15.78
C THR A 98 9.48 14.62 16.68
N ARG A 99 9.38 15.26 17.85
CA ARG A 99 8.28 15.03 18.80
C ARG A 99 7.01 15.71 18.32
N SER A 100 7.10 16.97 17.91
CA SER A 100 5.97 17.69 17.33
C SER A 100 5.51 17.05 16.02
N ALA A 101 6.45 16.59 15.19
CA ALA A 101 6.12 15.79 14.00
C ALA A 101 5.33 14.52 14.35
N LEU A 102 5.79 13.72 15.33
CA LEU A 102 5.07 12.52 15.78
C LEU A 102 3.68 12.88 16.29
N ALA A 103 3.57 13.90 17.15
CA ALA A 103 2.29 14.30 17.75
C ALA A 103 1.24 14.68 16.68
N LEU A 104 1.63 15.48 15.69
CA LEU A 104 0.75 15.87 14.57
C LEU A 104 0.35 14.68 13.69
N MET A 105 1.28 13.74 13.45
CA MET A 105 0.99 12.52 12.70
C MET A 105 0.06 11.56 13.46
N LEU A 106 0.28 11.37 14.77
CA LEU A 106 -0.58 10.55 15.63
C LEU A 106 -1.99 11.14 15.71
N ASP A 107 -2.08 12.46 15.88
CA ASP A 107 -3.35 13.17 15.84
C ASP A 107 -4.13 12.84 14.55
N SER A 108 -3.47 13.03 13.41
CA SER A 108 -4.08 12.78 12.10
C SER A 108 -4.45 11.31 11.88
N ALA A 109 -3.74 10.38 12.51
CA ALA A 109 -3.96 8.94 12.37
C ALA A 109 -5.01 8.36 13.33
N LEU A 110 -5.20 8.98 14.50
CA LEU A 110 -5.98 8.42 15.60
C LEU A 110 -7.24 9.23 15.94
N ARG A 111 -7.32 10.52 15.58
CA ARG A 111 -8.49 11.37 15.84
C ARG A 111 -9.28 11.65 14.55
N PRO A 112 -10.46 11.02 14.36
CA PRO A 112 -11.33 11.37 13.25
C PRO A 112 -11.72 12.85 13.28
N GLY A 113 -11.79 13.48 12.12
CA GLY A 113 -12.12 14.91 12.00
C GLY A 113 -10.92 15.85 12.13
N THR A 114 -9.70 15.35 12.31
CA THR A 114 -8.48 16.18 12.31
C THR A 114 -8.26 16.87 10.95
N LYS A 115 -8.11 18.19 10.99
CA LYS A 115 -8.01 19.05 9.82
C LYS A 115 -6.77 19.93 9.85
N CYS A 116 -6.26 20.24 8.67
CA CYS A 116 -5.37 21.37 8.43
C CYS A 116 -6.22 22.47 7.80
N ASN A 117 -6.49 23.55 8.54
CA ASN A 117 -7.53 24.54 8.22
C ASN A 117 -8.87 23.84 7.98
N GLU A 118 -9.49 24.02 6.81
CA GLU A 118 -10.76 23.37 6.47
C GLU A 118 -10.60 21.96 5.90
N TYR A 119 -9.37 21.53 5.60
CA TYR A 119 -9.10 20.29 4.88
C TYR A 119 -8.95 19.10 5.83
N LEU A 120 -9.83 18.11 5.66
CA LEU A 120 -9.77 16.85 6.38
C LEU A 120 -8.55 16.01 5.94
N ILE A 121 -7.70 15.62 6.90
CA ILE A 121 -6.47 14.90 6.60
C ILE A 121 -6.75 13.43 6.23
N ARG A 122 -7.67 12.79 6.95
CA ARG A 122 -8.08 11.39 6.71
C ARG A 122 -9.60 11.22 6.60
N PRO A 123 -10.19 11.53 5.43
CA PRO A 123 -11.62 11.31 5.17
C PRO A 123 -12.02 9.84 5.30
N GLY A 124 -13.05 9.54 6.07
CA GLY A 124 -13.55 8.19 6.34
C GLY A 124 -12.87 7.49 7.52
N LEU A 125 -11.97 8.17 8.26
CA LEU A 125 -11.22 7.56 9.37
C LEU A 125 -12.15 7.04 10.47
N ALA A 126 -13.25 7.75 10.79
CA ALA A 126 -14.22 7.29 11.79
C ALA A 126 -14.82 5.92 11.39
N ALA A 127 -15.28 5.80 10.15
CA ALA A 127 -15.82 4.55 9.62
C ALA A 127 -14.75 3.45 9.60
N GLN A 128 -13.53 3.77 9.16
CA GLN A 128 -12.43 2.80 9.15
C GLN A 128 -12.03 2.31 10.54
N ARG A 129 -12.02 3.16 11.56
CA ARG A 129 -11.75 2.70 12.94
C ARG A 129 -12.85 1.78 13.47
N SER A 130 -14.11 2.00 13.05
CA SER A 130 -15.24 1.17 13.47
C SER A 130 -15.36 -0.15 12.70
N LEU A 131 -15.05 -0.14 11.40
CA LEU A 131 -15.32 -1.26 10.48
C LEU A 131 -14.05 -1.99 10.03
N GLY A 132 -12.88 -1.37 10.18
CA GLY A 132 -11.61 -1.80 9.60
C GLY A 132 -11.41 -1.37 8.15
N TYR A 133 -12.34 -0.60 7.57
CA TYR A 133 -12.28 -0.07 6.20
C TYR A 133 -13.23 1.12 6.02
N VAL A 134 -12.98 1.95 5.01
CA VAL A 134 -13.92 2.99 4.58
C VAL A 134 -14.99 2.35 3.69
N PRO A 135 -16.29 2.43 4.05
CA PRO A 135 -17.35 1.75 3.32
C PRO A 135 -17.78 2.51 2.07
N VAL A 136 -18.34 1.80 1.09
CA VAL A 136 -19.04 2.39 -0.06
C VAL A 136 -20.11 3.36 0.40
N GLY A 137 -20.20 4.52 -0.25
CA GLY A 137 -21.14 5.58 0.08
C GLY A 137 -20.72 6.48 1.24
N ASP A 138 -19.49 6.33 1.77
CA ASP A 138 -18.91 7.29 2.71
C ASP A 138 -18.84 8.70 2.08
N THR A 139 -19.29 9.71 2.84
CA THR A 139 -19.51 11.09 2.36
C THR A 139 -18.54 12.10 2.96
N ASP A 140 -17.53 11.65 3.72
CA ASP A 140 -16.56 12.56 4.31
C ASP A 140 -15.89 13.40 3.21
N PRO A 141 -15.81 14.73 3.38
CA PRO A 141 -15.32 15.62 2.35
C PRO A 141 -13.86 15.31 2.05
N VAL A 142 -13.57 15.17 0.77
CA VAL A 142 -12.22 15.00 0.26
C VAL A 142 -11.68 16.35 -0.20
N SER A 143 -10.35 16.51 -0.19
CA SER A 143 -9.66 17.79 -0.37
C SER A 143 -9.91 18.45 -1.75
N VAL A 144 -10.56 17.73 -2.67
CA VAL A 144 -11.00 18.21 -3.99
C VAL A 144 -12.49 17.91 -4.18
N PRO A 145 -13.32 18.89 -4.57
CA PRO A 145 -14.71 18.65 -4.90
C PRO A 145 -14.79 17.95 -6.27
N VAL A 146 -14.84 16.62 -6.29
CA VAL A 146 -15.17 15.86 -7.52
C VAL A 146 -16.41 15.03 -7.26
N ALA A 147 -17.43 15.25 -8.10
CA ALA A 147 -18.80 14.79 -7.91
C ALA A 147 -19.04 13.29 -8.18
N SER A 148 -17.99 12.47 -8.34
CA SER A 148 -18.14 11.03 -8.51
C SER A 148 -16.96 10.27 -7.90
N LEU A 149 -17.22 9.48 -6.85
CA LEU A 149 -16.42 8.31 -6.48
C LEU A 149 -14.96 8.59 -6.03
N ASP A 150 -14.78 9.31 -4.93
CA ASP A 150 -13.46 9.41 -4.29
C ASP A 150 -13.12 8.10 -3.55
N GLY A 151 -12.30 7.28 -4.20
CA GLY A 151 -12.21 5.84 -3.99
C GLY A 151 -12.03 5.36 -2.54
N VAL A 152 -13.08 4.74 -1.98
CA VAL A 152 -13.10 4.25 -0.58
C VAL A 152 -12.11 3.12 -0.33
N ALA A 153 -11.90 2.25 -1.33
CA ALA A 153 -10.91 1.18 -1.24
C ALA A 153 -9.49 1.77 -1.23
N SER A 154 -9.22 2.73 -2.11
CA SER A 154 -7.96 3.48 -2.13
C SER A 154 -7.71 4.20 -0.81
N ARG A 155 -8.70 4.89 -0.24
CA ARG A 155 -8.57 5.57 1.06
C ARG A 155 -8.19 4.62 2.19
N THR A 156 -8.86 3.46 2.27
CA THR A 156 -8.54 2.43 3.28
C THR A 156 -7.07 1.98 3.18
N LEU A 157 -6.60 1.71 1.95
CA LEU A 157 -5.24 1.26 1.69
C LEU A 157 -4.20 2.35 1.98
N GLU A 158 -4.44 3.59 1.54
CA GLU A 158 -3.55 4.73 1.78
C GLU A 158 -3.43 5.07 3.27
N HIS A 159 -4.53 4.98 4.03
CA HIS A 159 -4.48 5.10 5.49
C HIS A 159 -3.62 3.99 6.12
N ALA A 160 -3.75 2.75 5.66
CA ALA A 160 -2.95 1.63 6.16
C ALA A 160 -1.45 1.78 5.83
N ILE A 161 -1.10 2.32 4.65
CA ILE A 161 0.27 2.67 4.28
C ILE A 161 0.83 3.74 5.22
N ALA A 162 0.04 4.80 5.46
CA ALA A 162 0.44 5.87 6.37
C ALA A 162 0.61 5.37 7.81
N ASP A 163 -0.28 4.50 8.29
CA ASP A 163 -0.18 3.91 9.63
C ASP A 163 1.08 3.05 9.81
N ALA A 164 1.48 2.30 8.79
CA ALA A 164 2.74 1.56 8.82
C ALA A 164 3.96 2.49 8.92
N ALA A 165 3.96 3.58 8.15
CA ALA A 165 5.05 4.56 8.16
C ALA A 165 5.14 5.30 9.51
N ILE A 166 4.00 5.70 10.08
CA ILE A 166 3.95 6.35 11.39
C ILE A 166 4.31 5.36 12.51
N ALA A 167 3.91 4.09 12.41
CA ALA A 167 4.31 3.06 13.36
C ALA A 167 5.84 2.89 13.41
N GLY A 168 6.50 2.83 12.24
CA GLY A 168 7.96 2.77 12.16
C GLY A 168 8.63 4.02 12.74
N TYR A 169 8.06 5.20 12.50
CA TYR A 169 8.54 6.46 13.05
C TYR A 169 8.39 6.53 14.58
N ALA A 170 7.22 6.18 15.10
CA ALA A 170 6.92 6.12 16.54
C ALA A 170 7.88 5.16 17.27
N ALA A 171 8.07 3.96 16.72
CA ALA A 171 9.00 2.97 17.25
C ALA A 171 10.44 3.51 17.29
N ALA A 172 10.89 4.20 16.23
CA ALA A 172 12.22 4.81 16.18
C ALA A 172 12.43 5.92 17.22
N LEU A 173 11.36 6.52 17.73
CA LEU A 173 11.37 7.51 18.81
C LEU A 173 11.11 6.92 20.20
N GLY A 174 10.93 5.60 20.30
CA GLY A 174 10.69 4.89 21.56
C GLY A 174 9.22 4.80 21.99
N ASP A 175 8.27 5.29 21.17
CA ASP A 175 6.84 5.21 21.44
C ASP A 175 6.26 3.87 20.92
N THR A 176 6.57 2.80 21.65
CA THR A 176 6.20 1.43 21.27
C THR A 176 4.70 1.17 21.41
N ALA A 177 4.00 1.90 22.27
CA ALA A 177 2.56 1.76 22.47
C ALA A 177 1.77 2.23 21.25
N HIS A 178 2.00 3.46 20.77
CA HIS A 178 1.36 3.94 19.55
C HIS A 178 1.85 3.18 18.32
N ALA A 179 3.13 2.77 18.28
CA ALA A 179 3.63 1.92 17.21
C ALA A 179 2.85 0.60 17.09
N ALA A 180 2.53 -0.07 18.21
CA ALA A 180 1.75 -1.31 18.19
C ALA A 180 0.30 -1.09 17.72
N VAL A 181 -0.35 0.00 18.15
CA VAL A 181 -1.70 0.36 17.69
C VAL A 181 -1.72 0.59 16.19
N LEU A 182 -0.79 1.39 15.68
CA LEU A 182 -0.72 1.73 14.26
C LEU A 182 -0.25 0.57 13.39
N ALA A 183 0.62 -0.31 13.90
CA ALA A 183 0.98 -1.54 13.20
C ALA A 183 -0.24 -2.46 12.99
N LYS A 184 -1.18 -2.51 13.95
CA LYS A 184 -2.47 -3.19 13.77
C LYS A 184 -3.34 -2.50 12.73
N HIS A 185 -3.47 -1.19 12.78
CA HIS A 185 -4.25 -0.43 11.79
C HIS A 185 -3.68 -0.54 10.36
N ALA A 186 -2.35 -0.69 10.24
CA ALA A 186 -1.67 -0.93 8.97
C ALA A 186 -2.09 -2.24 8.28
N GLN A 187 -2.81 -3.14 8.98
CA GLN A 187 -3.34 -4.39 8.47
C GLN A 187 -4.80 -4.31 8.00
N ASP A 188 -5.40 -3.13 8.02
CA ASP A 188 -6.79 -2.92 7.57
C ASP A 188 -7.03 -3.33 6.10
N TRP A 189 -5.96 -3.45 5.29
CA TRP A 189 -6.02 -4.04 3.95
C TRP A 189 -6.65 -5.44 3.92
N GLN A 190 -6.50 -6.22 5.00
CA GLN A 190 -7.10 -7.56 5.13
C GLN A 190 -8.63 -7.53 5.05
N ASN A 191 -9.26 -6.40 5.38
CA ASN A 191 -10.70 -6.24 5.28
C ASN A 191 -11.19 -6.05 3.85
N LEU A 192 -10.34 -5.76 2.87
CA LEU A 192 -10.78 -5.52 1.49
C LEU A 192 -10.42 -6.65 0.53
N VAL A 193 -9.47 -7.53 0.89
CA VAL A 193 -9.15 -8.67 0.02
C VAL A 193 -10.33 -9.62 -0.01
N ASN A 194 -10.85 -9.87 -1.20
CA ASN A 194 -11.83 -10.91 -1.46
C ASN A 194 -11.15 -12.11 -2.12
N PRO A 195 -10.89 -13.21 -1.38
CA PRO A 195 -10.29 -14.43 -1.94
C PRO A 195 -11.08 -15.06 -3.10
N THR A 196 -12.39 -14.80 -3.24
CA THR A 196 -13.19 -15.40 -4.32
C THR A 196 -12.96 -14.72 -5.67
N THR A 197 -12.74 -13.40 -5.68
CA THR A 197 -12.37 -12.65 -6.90
C THR A 197 -10.85 -12.53 -7.06
N GLY A 198 -10.12 -12.68 -5.95
CA GLY A 198 -8.68 -12.49 -5.87
C GLY A 198 -8.25 -11.02 -5.95
N PHE A 199 -9.17 -10.08 -5.71
CA PHE A 199 -8.86 -8.64 -5.73
C PHE A 199 -9.14 -7.99 -4.37
N VAL A 200 -8.55 -6.82 -4.17
CA VAL A 200 -9.15 -5.84 -3.27
C VAL A 200 -10.50 -5.43 -3.85
N GLN A 201 -11.56 -5.51 -3.04
CA GLN A 201 -12.92 -5.18 -3.42
C GLN A 201 -13.56 -4.27 -2.35
N PRO A 202 -14.19 -3.15 -2.74
CA PRO A 202 -14.90 -2.27 -1.82
C PRO A 202 -15.97 -3.04 -1.02
N ARG A 203 -16.20 -2.61 0.23
CA ARG A 203 -17.23 -3.17 1.11
C ARG A 203 -18.27 -2.13 1.48
N ASN A 204 -19.51 -2.55 1.61
CA ASN A 204 -20.60 -1.74 2.12
C ASN A 204 -20.48 -1.56 3.64
N ALA A 205 -21.17 -0.56 4.20
CA ALA A 205 -21.24 -0.35 5.65
C ALA A 205 -21.84 -1.56 6.41
N ASP A 206 -22.65 -2.37 5.72
CA ASP A 206 -23.23 -3.59 6.29
C ASP A 206 -22.25 -4.77 6.34
N GLY A 207 -21.02 -4.66 5.84
CA GLY A 207 -20.02 -5.74 5.84
C GLY A 207 -19.99 -6.60 4.59
N THR A 208 -20.95 -6.45 3.67
CA THR A 208 -20.94 -7.17 2.39
C THR A 208 -19.95 -6.55 1.43
N PHE A 209 -19.35 -7.34 0.55
CA PHE A 209 -18.64 -6.79 -0.60
C PHE A 209 -19.61 -6.08 -1.55
N ALA A 210 -19.16 -5.03 -2.23
CA ALA A 210 -19.95 -4.34 -3.25
C ALA A 210 -20.40 -5.33 -4.34
N ALA A 211 -21.69 -5.30 -4.67
CA ALA A 211 -22.25 -6.09 -5.77
C ALA A 211 -21.79 -5.53 -7.13
N ASP A 212 -21.94 -6.31 -8.20
CA ASP A 212 -21.59 -5.93 -9.58
C ASP A 212 -20.14 -5.42 -9.72
N PHE A 213 -19.23 -6.07 -9.00
CA PHE A 213 -17.82 -5.71 -9.00
C PHE A 213 -17.18 -6.02 -10.35
N ASP A 214 -16.75 -4.97 -11.02
CA ASP A 214 -15.90 -5.02 -12.21
C ASP A 214 -14.47 -4.59 -11.83
N PRO A 215 -13.47 -5.48 -11.92
CA PRO A 215 -12.10 -5.17 -11.52
C PRO A 215 -11.41 -4.14 -12.43
N THR A 216 -11.94 -3.85 -13.62
CA THR A 216 -11.42 -2.80 -14.51
C THR A 216 -12.09 -1.45 -14.29
N SER A 217 -13.20 -1.41 -13.54
CA SER A 217 -13.89 -0.16 -13.20
C SER A 217 -13.06 0.69 -12.23
N GLY A 218 -13.04 1.99 -12.46
CA GLY A 218 -12.51 2.97 -11.51
C GLY A 218 -13.44 3.28 -10.34
N ARG A 219 -14.64 2.69 -10.29
CA ARG A 219 -15.58 2.91 -9.18
C ARG A 219 -14.94 2.48 -7.86
N ASP A 220 -15.00 3.38 -6.87
CA ASP A 220 -14.44 3.20 -5.52
C ASP A 220 -12.90 3.08 -5.46
N PHE A 221 -12.21 3.39 -6.56
CA PHE A 221 -10.76 3.52 -6.64
C PHE A 221 -10.34 4.91 -7.14
N LYS A 222 -9.33 5.52 -6.54
CA LYS A 222 -8.83 6.84 -6.96
C LYS A 222 -7.83 6.67 -8.11
N GLU A 223 -8.23 7.10 -9.31
CA GLU A 223 -7.35 7.18 -10.50
C GLU A 223 -6.68 5.85 -10.88
N GLY A 224 -7.44 4.77 -10.73
CA GLY A 224 -7.03 3.41 -11.09
C GLY A 224 -8.19 2.47 -10.85
N ASN A 225 -7.90 1.17 -10.86
CA ASN A 225 -8.89 0.12 -10.67
C ASN A 225 -8.35 -0.99 -9.74
N ALA A 226 -9.07 -2.10 -9.64
CA ALA A 226 -8.69 -3.19 -8.75
C ALA A 226 -7.39 -3.90 -9.16
N TYR A 227 -7.05 -3.95 -10.46
CA TYR A 227 -5.77 -4.51 -10.91
C TYR A 227 -4.58 -3.73 -10.35
N THR A 228 -4.69 -2.41 -10.29
CA THR A 228 -3.64 -1.55 -9.70
C THR A 228 -3.66 -1.59 -8.17
N TYR A 229 -4.82 -1.33 -7.55
CA TYR A 229 -4.91 -1.14 -6.10
C TYR A 229 -4.81 -2.42 -5.27
N THR A 230 -5.04 -3.60 -5.86
CA THR A 230 -4.80 -4.86 -5.13
C THR A 230 -3.36 -4.95 -4.62
N TRP A 231 -2.41 -4.32 -5.31
CA TRP A 231 -1.00 -4.31 -4.94
C TRP A 231 -0.57 -3.14 -4.04
N ALA A 232 -1.49 -2.24 -3.66
CA ALA A 232 -1.22 -1.09 -2.81
C ALA A 232 -1.14 -1.46 -1.31
N VAL A 233 -0.34 -2.49 -1.00
CA VAL A 233 0.00 -2.93 0.36
C VAL A 233 1.53 -3.02 0.53
N PRO A 234 2.32 -1.95 0.24
CA PRO A 234 3.79 -1.95 0.36
C PRO A 234 4.29 -2.51 1.68
N GLN A 235 3.58 -2.18 2.76
CA GLN A 235 3.97 -2.51 4.10
C GLN A 235 3.92 -4.01 4.34
N ASN A 236 3.05 -4.77 3.66
CA ASN A 236 2.84 -6.19 3.92
C ASN A 236 2.54 -7.00 2.65
N LEU A 237 3.44 -6.94 1.68
CA LEU A 237 3.31 -7.70 0.43
C LEU A 237 3.39 -9.22 0.64
N ALA A 238 4.15 -9.71 1.62
CA ALA A 238 4.18 -11.15 1.92
C ALA A 238 2.80 -11.66 2.41
N GLY A 239 2.13 -10.93 3.30
CA GLY A 239 0.77 -11.24 3.75
C GLY A 239 -0.24 -11.18 2.61
N LEU A 240 -0.16 -10.17 1.75
CA LEU A 240 -1.00 -10.06 0.55
C LEU A 240 -0.77 -11.26 -0.41
N VAL A 241 0.48 -11.62 -0.70
CA VAL A 241 0.81 -12.76 -1.57
C VAL A 241 0.21 -14.06 -1.01
N ALA A 242 0.29 -14.27 0.30
CA ALA A 242 -0.33 -15.43 0.95
C ALA A 242 -1.87 -15.39 0.83
N ALA A 243 -2.49 -14.22 1.03
CA ALA A 243 -3.93 -14.03 0.89
C ALA A 243 -4.43 -14.30 -0.54
N LEU A 244 -3.64 -13.96 -1.56
CA LEU A 244 -3.99 -14.12 -2.97
C LEU A 244 -3.85 -15.54 -3.51
N GLY A 245 -3.21 -16.46 -2.78
CA GLY A 245 -2.92 -17.77 -3.37
C GLY A 245 -1.55 -18.35 -3.08
N GLY A 246 -0.63 -17.54 -2.55
CA GLY A 246 0.80 -17.83 -2.51
C GLY A 246 1.54 -17.33 -3.76
N ARG A 247 2.86 -17.54 -3.77
CA ARG A 247 3.79 -16.93 -4.73
C ARG A 247 3.47 -17.25 -6.19
N SER A 248 3.11 -18.49 -6.51
CA SER A 248 2.82 -18.91 -7.89
C SER A 248 1.60 -18.16 -8.46
N VAL A 249 0.51 -18.09 -7.70
CA VAL A 249 -0.71 -17.36 -8.12
C VAL A 249 -0.43 -15.86 -8.24
N ALA A 250 0.25 -15.27 -7.26
CA ALA A 250 0.60 -13.86 -7.31
C ALA A 250 1.53 -13.55 -8.50
N ALA A 251 2.49 -14.41 -8.80
CA ALA A 251 3.40 -14.24 -9.92
C ALA A 251 2.68 -14.30 -11.27
N ALA A 252 1.76 -15.24 -11.47
CA ALA A 252 0.95 -15.32 -12.70
C ALA A 252 0.09 -14.07 -12.90
N ARG A 253 -0.48 -13.52 -11.82
CA ARG A 253 -1.24 -12.26 -11.87
C ARG A 253 -0.35 -11.07 -12.23
N LEU A 254 0.85 -11.00 -11.67
CA LEU A 254 1.83 -9.96 -11.99
C LEU A 254 2.32 -10.09 -13.44
N ASP A 255 2.58 -11.30 -13.93
CA ASP A 255 2.97 -11.56 -15.32
C ASP A 255 1.91 -11.04 -16.30
N ALA A 256 0.64 -11.31 -16.04
CA ALA A 256 -0.47 -10.80 -16.84
C ALA A 256 -0.60 -9.27 -16.75
N HIS A 257 -0.58 -8.72 -15.54
CA HIS A 257 -0.74 -7.26 -15.34
C HIS A 257 0.41 -6.44 -15.95
N LEU A 258 1.64 -6.95 -15.89
CA LEU A 258 2.86 -6.28 -16.37
C LEU A 258 3.28 -6.74 -17.78
N ALA A 259 2.46 -7.52 -18.47
CA ALA A 259 2.69 -7.89 -19.87
C ALA A 259 2.78 -6.63 -20.74
N GLU A 260 1.88 -5.68 -20.49
CA GLU A 260 1.87 -4.33 -21.05
C GLU A 260 2.02 -3.31 -19.91
N VAL A 261 2.77 -2.23 -20.18
CA VAL A 261 3.10 -1.19 -19.19
C VAL A 261 2.67 0.20 -19.65
N ASP A 262 1.89 0.28 -20.73
CA ASP A 262 1.30 1.46 -21.34
C ASP A 262 -0.22 1.35 -21.37
N GLY A 263 -0.79 0.67 -20.36
CA GLY A 263 -2.23 0.44 -20.25
C GLY A 263 -3.05 1.72 -20.05
N ALA A 264 -4.36 1.62 -20.35
CA ALA A 264 -5.34 2.63 -19.98
C ALA A 264 -5.83 2.44 -18.54
N ALA A 265 -6.38 3.50 -17.92
CA ALA A 265 -6.83 3.49 -16.52
C ALA A 265 -7.96 2.49 -16.23
N ASP A 266 -8.79 2.18 -17.23
CA ASP A 266 -9.90 1.22 -17.19
C ASP A 266 -9.53 -0.14 -17.80
N SER A 267 -8.23 -0.48 -17.80
CA SER A 267 -7.71 -1.73 -18.36
C SER A 267 -7.06 -2.61 -17.27
N PRO A 268 -6.91 -3.93 -17.53
CA PRO A 268 -6.19 -4.83 -16.63
C PRO A 268 -4.66 -4.64 -16.67
N ASN A 269 -4.13 -3.78 -17.54
CA ASN A 269 -2.70 -3.62 -17.78
C ASN A 269 -2.09 -2.58 -16.83
N ALA A 270 -0.78 -2.66 -16.61
CA ALA A 270 -0.09 -1.75 -15.71
C ALA A 270 0.02 -0.33 -16.29
N VAL A 271 -0.17 0.67 -15.42
CA VAL A 271 -0.08 2.11 -15.76
C VAL A 271 0.97 2.80 -14.88
N PRO A 272 2.28 2.55 -15.08
CA PRO A 272 3.38 3.21 -14.37
C PRO A 272 3.62 4.66 -14.84
N GLY A 273 2.65 5.28 -15.53
CA GLY A 273 2.56 6.72 -15.76
C GLY A 273 1.65 7.45 -14.76
N ASN A 274 1.05 6.72 -13.83
CA ASN A 274 0.28 7.27 -12.71
C ASN A 274 0.78 6.67 -11.38
N GLU A 275 0.64 7.41 -10.29
CA GLU A 275 1.24 7.10 -9.00
C GLU A 275 0.88 5.72 -8.41
N PRO A 276 -0.39 5.25 -8.49
CA PRO A 276 -0.75 3.94 -7.95
C PRO A 276 -0.02 2.79 -8.67
N GLY A 277 0.33 3.01 -9.95
CA GLY A 277 1.02 2.04 -10.80
C GLY A 277 2.55 2.05 -10.68
N LEU A 278 3.16 3.09 -10.11
CA LEU A 278 4.63 3.20 -10.01
C LEU A 278 5.27 2.00 -9.28
N GLY A 279 4.63 1.54 -8.20
CA GLY A 279 5.18 0.50 -7.35
C GLY A 279 5.11 -0.91 -7.93
N VAL A 280 4.31 -1.16 -8.98
CA VAL A 280 4.01 -2.53 -9.42
C VAL A 280 5.18 -3.20 -10.13
N THR A 281 6.05 -2.42 -10.77
CA THR A 281 7.18 -2.92 -11.58
C THR A 281 8.24 -3.69 -10.77
N ALA A 282 8.30 -3.46 -9.46
CA ALA A 282 9.25 -4.13 -8.57
C ALA A 282 8.64 -5.32 -7.80
N LEU A 283 7.35 -5.61 -7.97
CA LEU A 283 6.63 -6.58 -7.12
C LEU A 283 7.06 -8.01 -7.32
N HIS A 284 7.61 -8.38 -8.49
CA HIS A 284 8.11 -9.74 -8.68
C HIS A 284 9.24 -10.10 -7.69
N ASN A 285 9.95 -9.10 -7.13
CA ASN A 285 10.89 -9.31 -6.03
C ASN A 285 10.21 -9.92 -4.78
N TRP A 286 8.95 -9.58 -4.48
CA TRP A 286 8.21 -10.12 -3.34
C TRP A 286 7.57 -11.49 -3.58
N VAL A 287 7.61 -12.01 -4.81
CA VAL A 287 7.28 -13.41 -5.13
C VAL A 287 8.52 -14.25 -5.45
N GLY A 288 9.73 -13.68 -5.29
CA GLY A 288 11.00 -14.37 -5.49
C GLY A 288 11.41 -14.54 -6.96
N ARG A 289 10.92 -13.67 -7.85
CA ARG A 289 11.15 -13.68 -9.30
C ARG A 289 11.85 -12.40 -9.78
N PRO A 290 13.12 -12.18 -9.41
CA PRO A 290 13.79 -10.89 -9.63
C PRO A 290 14.06 -10.58 -11.11
N ALA A 291 14.22 -11.58 -11.97
CA ALA A 291 14.43 -11.36 -13.40
C ALA A 291 13.21 -10.68 -14.05
N GLU A 292 12.01 -11.03 -13.63
CA GLU A 292 10.75 -10.47 -14.11
C GLU A 292 10.57 -9.03 -13.62
N ALA A 293 10.96 -8.72 -12.38
CA ALA A 293 11.01 -7.34 -11.88
C ALA A 293 11.98 -6.47 -12.70
N GLN A 294 13.14 -7.03 -13.06
CA GLN A 294 14.13 -6.35 -13.91
C GLN A 294 13.56 -6.06 -15.31
N ALA A 295 12.89 -7.04 -15.92
CA ALA A 295 12.26 -6.87 -17.22
C ALA A 295 11.11 -5.84 -17.19
N ALA A 296 10.25 -5.88 -16.16
CA ALA A 296 9.15 -4.94 -15.99
C ALA A 296 9.65 -3.51 -15.77
N SER A 297 10.63 -3.30 -14.89
CA SER A 297 11.27 -2.00 -14.66
C SER A 297 11.89 -1.44 -15.95
N ARG A 298 12.54 -2.30 -16.76
CA ARG A 298 13.11 -1.91 -18.06
C ARG A 298 12.07 -1.48 -19.09
N ARG A 299 10.94 -2.20 -19.20
CA ARG A 299 9.84 -1.80 -20.07
C ARG A 299 9.27 -0.45 -19.63
N ALA A 300 9.01 -0.26 -18.34
CA ALA A 300 8.47 0.99 -17.82
C ALA A 300 9.44 2.18 -17.98
N LEU A 301 10.75 1.97 -17.78
CA LEU A 301 11.77 3.00 -18.04
C LEU A 301 11.80 3.43 -19.52
N ALA A 302 11.45 2.55 -20.46
CA ALA A 302 11.44 2.85 -21.89
C ALA A 302 10.29 3.79 -22.30
N LEU A 303 9.30 4.03 -21.44
CA LEU A 303 8.24 4.99 -21.68
C LEU A 303 8.74 6.44 -21.61
N TYR A 304 9.86 6.68 -20.92
CA TYR A 304 10.46 7.99 -20.73
C TYR A 304 11.37 8.35 -21.92
N ARG A 305 11.22 9.55 -22.48
CA ARG A 305 12.01 10.08 -23.60
C ARG A 305 12.58 11.47 -23.27
N ASP A 306 13.69 11.82 -23.92
CA ASP A 306 14.28 13.16 -23.84
C ASP A 306 13.64 14.09 -24.88
N SER A 307 12.32 14.26 -24.76
CA SER A 307 11.50 15.11 -25.64
C SER A 307 10.44 15.87 -24.83
N PRO A 308 9.87 16.97 -25.35
CA PRO A 308 8.84 17.74 -24.62
C PRO A 308 7.60 16.93 -24.20
N ASP A 309 7.28 15.85 -24.93
CA ASP A 309 6.21 14.88 -24.67
C ASP A 309 6.73 13.58 -24.01
N GLY A 310 7.93 13.63 -23.44
CA GLY A 310 8.68 12.44 -23.06
C GLY A 310 8.31 11.79 -21.73
N LEU A 311 7.28 12.28 -21.02
CA LEU A 311 6.79 11.68 -19.79
C LEU A 311 5.53 10.84 -20.06
N PRO A 312 5.38 9.67 -19.42
CA PRO A 312 4.19 8.83 -19.60
C PRO A 312 2.93 9.35 -18.89
N GLY A 313 3.05 10.42 -18.12
CA GLY A 313 1.97 11.05 -17.36
C GLY A 313 2.43 12.37 -16.73
N ASN A 314 1.63 12.90 -15.81
CA ASN A 314 1.98 14.10 -15.06
C ASN A 314 3.23 13.84 -14.20
N ASP A 315 4.15 14.81 -14.11
CA ASP A 315 5.33 14.62 -13.26
C ASP A 315 5.01 14.72 -11.76
N ASP A 316 3.89 15.35 -11.41
CA ASP A 316 3.35 15.52 -10.06
C ASP A 316 4.39 15.94 -9.02
N LEU A 317 4.96 17.10 -9.30
CA LEU A 317 6.07 17.72 -8.55
C LEU A 317 7.30 16.82 -8.44
N GLY A 318 7.54 15.98 -9.44
CA GLY A 318 8.71 15.14 -9.58
C GLY A 318 8.56 13.74 -8.99
N ALA A 319 7.35 13.26 -8.79
CA ALA A 319 7.06 11.89 -8.38
C ALA A 319 7.54 10.89 -9.45
N LEU A 320 7.11 11.05 -10.71
CA LEU A 320 7.54 10.22 -11.84
C LEU A 320 9.04 10.36 -12.10
N SER A 321 9.57 11.60 -12.11
CA SER A 321 11.00 11.85 -12.25
C SER A 321 11.83 11.16 -11.16
N ALA A 322 11.38 11.17 -9.90
CA ALA A 322 12.07 10.48 -8.81
C ALA A 322 12.03 8.95 -8.99
N TRP A 323 10.88 8.41 -9.41
CA TRP A 323 10.76 6.99 -9.75
C TRP A 323 11.75 6.58 -10.86
N TYR A 324 11.86 7.40 -11.92
CA TYR A 324 12.81 7.17 -13.01
C TYR A 324 14.25 7.15 -12.50
N VAL A 325 14.67 8.17 -11.73
CA VAL A 325 16.04 8.25 -11.20
C VAL A 325 16.40 7.02 -10.40
N TRP A 326 15.53 6.60 -9.47
CA TRP A 326 15.74 5.39 -8.68
C TRP A 326 15.91 4.16 -9.56
N ASN A 327 14.94 3.88 -10.45
CA ASN A 327 14.98 2.70 -11.29
C ASN A 327 16.17 2.71 -12.28
N ALA A 328 16.53 3.87 -12.81
CA ALA A 328 17.66 4.01 -13.73
C ALA A 328 19.01 3.71 -13.05
N ILE A 329 19.15 3.98 -11.75
CA ILE A 329 20.35 3.59 -10.98
C ILE A 329 20.27 2.15 -10.45
N GLY A 330 19.16 1.45 -10.68
CA GLY A 330 18.95 0.05 -10.34
C GLY A 330 18.42 -0.22 -8.94
N LEU A 331 17.81 0.78 -8.27
CA LEU A 331 17.30 0.69 -6.90
C LEU A 331 15.89 1.29 -6.81
N TYR A 332 15.06 0.94 -5.83
CA TYR A 332 13.74 1.56 -5.67
C TYR A 332 13.22 1.52 -4.21
N PRO A 333 12.79 2.66 -3.62
CA PRO A 333 12.25 2.73 -2.25
C PRO A 333 10.78 2.34 -2.18
N ARG A 334 10.45 1.07 -2.46
CA ARG A 334 9.06 0.60 -2.60
C ARG A 334 8.18 0.79 -1.36
N VAL A 335 8.76 0.78 -0.16
CA VAL A 335 8.03 0.75 1.12
C VAL A 335 8.19 2.09 1.83
N PRO A 336 7.16 2.97 1.81
CA PRO A 336 7.19 4.24 2.53
C PRO A 336 7.44 4.06 4.04
N GLY A 337 8.16 4.99 4.64
CA GLY A 337 8.52 4.94 6.07
C GLY A 337 9.62 3.92 6.42
N VAL A 338 10.09 3.12 5.47
CA VAL A 338 11.16 2.14 5.68
C VAL A 338 12.42 2.58 4.94
N GLY A 339 13.54 2.65 5.67
CA GLY A 339 14.85 2.99 5.12
C GLY A 339 15.44 1.79 4.38
N GLY A 340 14.93 1.49 3.19
CA GLY A 340 15.45 0.41 2.37
C GLY A 340 15.04 0.51 0.91
N LEU A 341 15.79 -0.21 0.08
CA LEU A 341 15.74 -0.15 -1.37
C LEU A 341 15.71 -1.57 -1.92
N THR A 342 14.78 -1.84 -2.84
CA THR A 342 14.83 -3.07 -3.63
C THR A 342 15.66 -2.85 -4.88
N VAL A 343 16.44 -3.85 -5.28
CA VAL A 343 17.18 -3.87 -6.53
C VAL A 343 16.20 -4.04 -7.69
N THR A 344 16.41 -3.24 -8.72
CA THR A 344 15.75 -3.37 -10.03
C THR A 344 16.82 -3.74 -11.05
N SER A 345 17.09 -2.90 -12.05
CA SER A 345 18.18 -3.13 -13.00
C SER A 345 18.88 -1.80 -13.33
N PRO A 346 20.21 -1.66 -13.17
CA PRO A 346 20.90 -0.38 -13.38
C PRO A 346 21.14 -0.09 -14.87
N LEU A 347 20.77 1.10 -15.36
CA LEU A 347 21.00 1.51 -16.76
C LEU A 347 22.42 2.02 -17.03
N PHE A 348 23.07 2.56 -16.01
CA PHE A 348 24.38 3.20 -16.14
C PHE A 348 25.52 2.27 -15.74
N ARG A 349 26.65 2.36 -16.44
CA ARG A 349 27.84 1.57 -16.12
C ARG A 349 28.46 1.91 -14.78
N HIS A 350 28.31 3.16 -14.36
CA HIS A 350 28.80 3.67 -13.09
C HIS A 350 27.91 4.80 -12.61
N VAL A 351 27.55 4.78 -11.33
CA VAL A 351 26.84 5.85 -10.63
C VAL A 351 27.55 6.09 -9.30
N ARG A 352 27.82 7.36 -9.00
CA ARG A 352 28.34 7.76 -7.69
C ARG A 352 27.40 8.76 -7.02
N ILE A 353 26.79 8.34 -5.93
CA ILE A 353 25.95 9.18 -5.08
C ILE A 353 26.84 9.80 -4.00
N ALA A 354 26.94 11.13 -3.96
CA ALA A 354 27.58 11.81 -2.83
C ALA A 354 26.67 11.74 -1.62
N LEU A 355 27.22 11.42 -0.46
CA LEU A 355 26.53 11.54 0.81
C LEU A 355 27.02 12.80 1.54
N ALA A 356 26.16 13.38 2.36
CA ALA A 356 26.48 14.59 3.14
C ALA A 356 27.64 14.40 4.13
N ASN A 357 27.93 13.16 4.54
CA ASN A 357 29.07 12.83 5.39
C ASN A 357 30.42 12.76 4.64
N GLY A 358 30.47 13.19 3.37
CA GLY A 358 31.67 13.16 2.53
C GLY A 358 31.99 11.80 1.91
N ARG A 359 31.24 10.74 2.27
CA ARG A 359 31.36 9.41 1.67
C ARG A 359 30.50 9.30 0.41
N ALA A 360 30.49 8.12 -0.22
CA ALA A 360 29.69 7.87 -1.40
C ALA A 360 29.13 6.45 -1.44
N ILE A 361 27.98 6.31 -2.09
CA ILE A 361 27.52 5.02 -2.59
C ILE A 361 28.00 4.92 -4.04
N ASP A 362 28.85 3.93 -4.30
CA ASP A 362 29.43 3.65 -5.60
C ASP A 362 28.73 2.43 -6.21
N ILE A 363 28.00 2.63 -7.31
CA ILE A 363 27.27 1.58 -8.02
C ILE A 363 28.00 1.33 -9.33
N SER A 364 28.52 0.11 -9.54
CA SER A 364 29.24 -0.28 -10.74
C SER A 364 28.56 -1.45 -11.44
N ALA A 365 28.28 -1.29 -12.73
CA ALA A 365 27.69 -2.30 -13.59
C ALA A 365 28.32 -2.21 -15.00
N PRO A 366 29.58 -2.64 -15.21
CA PRO A 366 30.34 -2.36 -16.44
C PRO A 366 29.62 -2.77 -17.74
N HIS A 367 28.79 -3.81 -17.66
CA HIS A 367 27.99 -4.33 -18.76
C HIS A 367 26.60 -3.71 -18.90
N ALA A 368 26.25 -2.67 -18.14
CA ALA A 368 24.95 -2.02 -18.24
C ALA A 368 24.70 -1.44 -19.63
N SER A 369 23.57 -1.86 -20.21
CA SER A 369 23.04 -1.41 -21.49
C SER A 369 21.56 -1.80 -21.61
N THR A 370 20.90 -1.29 -22.63
CA THR A 370 19.53 -1.73 -22.98
C THR A 370 19.46 -3.22 -23.37
N ALA A 371 20.57 -3.83 -23.81
CA ALA A 371 20.65 -5.22 -24.23
C ALA A 371 20.99 -6.21 -23.09
N THR A 372 21.29 -5.72 -21.88
CA THR A 372 21.73 -6.53 -20.73
C THR A 372 20.91 -6.19 -19.49
N PRO A 373 19.61 -6.50 -19.47
CA PRO A 373 18.72 -6.08 -18.40
C PRO A 373 18.84 -6.94 -17.14
N TYR A 374 19.50 -8.09 -17.18
CA TYR A 374 19.41 -9.06 -16.09
C TYR A 374 20.62 -9.06 -15.17
N VAL A 375 20.40 -8.92 -13.86
CA VAL A 375 21.43 -9.10 -12.84
C VAL A 375 21.76 -10.59 -12.74
N ARG A 376 23.03 -10.94 -12.99
CA ARG A 376 23.58 -12.30 -12.89
C ARG A 376 24.27 -12.56 -11.56
N SER A 377 24.88 -11.51 -11.00
CA SER A 377 25.41 -11.54 -9.64
C SER A 377 25.53 -10.13 -9.10
N ALA A 378 25.53 -10.00 -7.77
CA ALA A 378 25.73 -8.73 -7.10
C ALA A 378 26.68 -8.88 -5.91
N ARG A 379 27.38 -7.80 -5.57
CA ARG A 379 28.21 -7.70 -4.36
C ARG A 379 28.00 -6.38 -3.64
N LEU A 380 27.94 -6.42 -2.32
CA LEU A 380 27.95 -5.27 -1.43
C LEU A 380 29.25 -5.29 -0.62
N ASP A 381 30.10 -4.27 -0.77
CA ASP A 381 31.41 -4.19 -0.13
C ASP A 381 32.23 -5.49 -0.28
N HIS A 382 32.34 -5.95 -1.52
CA HIS A 382 33.01 -7.20 -1.95
C HIS A 382 32.31 -8.52 -1.56
N ARG A 383 31.33 -8.49 -0.65
CA ARG A 383 30.60 -9.68 -0.22
C ARG A 383 29.50 -10.04 -1.22
N PRO A 384 29.32 -11.32 -1.57
CA PRO A 384 28.19 -11.76 -2.40
C PRO A 384 26.85 -11.30 -1.81
N LEU A 385 25.99 -10.76 -2.67
CA LEU A 385 24.64 -10.33 -2.33
C LEU A 385 23.64 -11.25 -3.03
N HIS A 386 22.94 -12.08 -2.26
CA HIS A 386 21.95 -13.06 -2.76
C HIS A 386 20.50 -12.65 -2.47
N ARG A 387 20.26 -11.35 -2.27
CA ARG A 387 18.94 -10.79 -1.97
C ARG A 387 18.74 -9.52 -2.77
N THR A 388 17.48 -9.17 -3.00
CA THR A 388 17.08 -7.95 -3.69
C THR A 388 16.91 -6.76 -2.75
N TRP A 389 16.91 -6.94 -1.42
CA TRP A 389 16.71 -5.85 -0.47
C TRP A 389 18.02 -5.35 0.14
N LEU A 390 18.21 -4.04 0.11
CA LEU A 390 19.29 -3.30 0.75
C LEU A 390 18.69 -2.36 1.79
N THR A 391 19.24 -2.37 3.00
CA THR A 391 18.84 -1.43 4.05
C THR A 391 19.62 -0.12 3.92
N TRP A 392 19.02 0.98 4.37
CA TRP A 392 19.71 2.26 4.42
C TRP A 392 20.91 2.22 5.37
N ASP A 393 20.88 1.40 6.42
CA ASP A 393 22.00 1.24 7.35
C ASP A 393 23.24 0.64 6.68
N GLU A 394 23.06 -0.25 5.71
CA GLU A 394 24.16 -0.78 4.89
C GLU A 394 24.75 0.27 3.94
N LEU A 395 23.99 1.31 3.59
CA LEU A 395 24.35 2.27 2.53
C LEU A 395 24.81 3.64 3.06
N LYS A 396 24.24 4.11 4.18
CA LYS A 396 24.44 5.47 4.71
C LYS A 396 25.88 5.76 5.13
N GLY A 397 26.64 4.72 5.43
CA GLY A 397 28.07 4.78 5.73
C GLY A 397 28.96 4.87 4.49
N GLY A 398 28.41 4.96 3.28
CA GLY A 398 29.14 4.75 2.03
C GLY A 398 29.36 3.26 1.77
N ALA A 399 29.12 2.84 0.54
CA ALA A 399 29.09 1.43 0.15
C ALA A 399 29.48 1.27 -1.32
N ALA A 400 30.04 0.11 -1.66
CA ALA A 400 30.32 -0.29 -3.04
C ALA A 400 29.38 -1.43 -3.47
N LEU A 401 28.45 -1.11 -4.36
CA LEU A 401 27.51 -2.04 -4.97
C LEU A 401 27.98 -2.40 -6.39
N ARG A 402 28.30 -3.67 -6.62
CA ARG A 402 28.75 -4.14 -7.93
C ARG A 402 27.76 -5.13 -8.50
N PHE A 403 27.32 -4.89 -9.74
CA PHE A 403 26.43 -5.76 -10.48
C PHE A 403 27.15 -6.32 -11.71
N ASP A 404 26.99 -7.61 -11.95
CA ASP A 404 27.27 -8.21 -13.25
C ASP A 404 25.94 -8.43 -13.98
N LEU A 405 25.86 -7.93 -15.22
CA LEU A 405 24.64 -7.92 -16.01
C LEU A 405 24.78 -8.82 -17.24
N GLY A 406 23.69 -9.52 -17.58
CA GLY A 406 23.61 -10.44 -18.70
C GLY A 406 22.41 -10.16 -19.61
N ARG A 407 22.44 -10.76 -20.80
CA ARG A 407 21.35 -10.71 -21.80
C ARG A 407 20.17 -11.60 -21.43
N GLU A 408 20.45 -12.72 -20.76
CA GLU A 408 19.47 -13.73 -20.39
C GLU A 408 19.25 -13.77 -18.87
N PRO A 409 18.02 -14.08 -18.42
CA PRO A 409 17.68 -14.16 -17.00
C PRO A 409 18.48 -15.26 -16.29
N GLY A 410 18.79 -15.04 -15.01
CA GLY A 410 19.53 -15.96 -14.15
C GLY A 410 18.83 -16.23 -12.82
N ASP A 411 19.47 -17.03 -11.98
CA ASP A 411 19.01 -17.49 -10.67
C ASP A 411 19.36 -16.52 -9.51
N TRP A 412 19.93 -15.36 -9.82
CA TRP A 412 20.36 -14.40 -8.81
C TRP A 412 19.18 -13.95 -7.94
N ALA A 413 19.27 -14.22 -6.64
CA ALA A 413 18.27 -13.87 -5.63
C ALA A 413 16.89 -14.51 -5.83
N GLU A 414 16.78 -15.58 -6.63
CA GLU A 414 15.54 -16.33 -6.79
C GLU A 414 15.05 -16.89 -5.44
N GLY A 415 13.73 -16.84 -5.20
CA GLY A 415 13.10 -17.31 -3.96
C GLY A 415 13.31 -16.40 -2.73
N HIS A 416 14.28 -15.49 -2.75
CA HIS A 416 14.46 -14.49 -1.70
C HIS A 416 13.47 -13.34 -1.88
N THR A 417 12.81 -12.94 -0.79
CA THR A 417 11.83 -11.86 -0.80
C THR A 417 12.25 -10.73 0.15
N PRO A 418 12.01 -9.45 -0.20
CA PRO A 418 12.21 -8.34 0.72
C PRO A 418 11.29 -8.43 1.95
N PRO A 419 11.53 -7.61 3.00
CA PRO A 419 10.76 -7.64 4.23
C PRO A 419 9.29 -7.24 4.04
N SER A 420 8.47 -7.59 5.03
CA SER A 420 7.05 -7.23 5.15
C SER A 420 6.67 -7.13 6.63
N LEU A 421 5.81 -6.18 6.97
CA LEU A 421 5.30 -5.93 8.32
C LEU A 421 4.13 -6.86 8.62
N SER A 422 4.38 -7.90 9.41
CA SER A 422 3.34 -8.83 9.89
C SER A 422 2.76 -8.47 11.26
N ALA A 423 3.34 -7.47 11.95
CA ALA A 423 2.85 -7.06 13.27
C ALA A 423 1.39 -6.59 13.18
N GLY A 424 0.54 -7.11 14.08
CA GLY A 424 -0.89 -6.82 14.12
C GLY A 424 -1.75 -7.54 13.06
N GLN A 425 -1.14 -8.39 12.21
CA GLN A 425 -1.84 -9.11 11.14
C GLN A 425 -2.73 -10.22 11.72
N ALA A 426 -3.97 -10.31 11.24
CA ALA A 426 -4.81 -11.48 11.51
C ALA A 426 -4.25 -12.72 10.79
N PRO A 427 -4.38 -13.94 11.36
CA PRO A 427 -3.76 -15.14 10.80
C PRO A 427 -4.45 -15.65 9.51
N GLY A 428 -5.60 -15.08 9.14
CA GLY A 428 -6.30 -15.46 7.93
C GLY A 428 -7.17 -14.34 7.36
N ILE A 429 -7.71 -14.60 6.17
CA ILE A 429 -8.74 -13.79 5.50
C ILE A 429 -10.00 -14.62 5.39
N GLY A 430 -11.08 -14.17 6.03
CA GLY A 430 -12.39 -14.78 5.97
C GLY A 430 -13.19 -14.27 4.77
N TYR A 431 -13.93 -15.17 4.13
CA TYR A 431 -14.72 -14.83 2.94
C TYR A 431 -16.01 -15.64 2.88
N VAL A 432 -16.91 -15.23 1.99
CA VAL A 432 -18.14 -15.97 1.68
C VAL A 432 -18.13 -16.38 0.22
N SER A 433 -18.60 -17.59 -0.10
CA SER A 433 -18.61 -18.10 -1.48
C SER A 433 -19.58 -17.33 -2.39
N SER A 434 -20.60 -16.71 -1.80
CA SER A 434 -21.52 -15.78 -2.46
C SER A 434 -21.80 -14.58 -1.57
N GLY A 435 -21.85 -13.38 -2.16
CA GLY A 435 -22.24 -12.14 -1.45
C GLY A 435 -23.74 -12.03 -1.20
N ALA A 436 -24.56 -12.84 -1.90
CA ALA A 436 -26.00 -12.88 -1.74
C ALA A 436 -26.58 -14.28 -1.96
N VAL A 437 -27.65 -14.62 -1.23
CA VAL A 437 -28.35 -15.90 -1.34
C VAL A 437 -29.86 -15.64 -1.29
N GLY A 438 -30.62 -16.26 -2.19
CA GLY A 438 -32.08 -16.23 -2.20
C GLY A 438 -32.65 -17.58 -1.72
N VAL A 439 -33.71 -17.57 -0.91
CA VAL A 439 -34.38 -18.78 -0.39
C VAL A 439 -35.90 -18.58 -0.34
N GLY A 440 -36.67 -19.59 -0.74
CA GLY A 440 -38.13 -19.56 -0.65
C GLY A 440 -38.64 -19.67 0.79
N THR A 441 -39.86 -19.20 1.04
CA THR A 441 -40.53 -19.39 2.35
C THR A 441 -40.91 -20.86 2.60
N GLY A 442 -40.71 -21.32 3.83
CA GLY A 442 -41.01 -22.71 4.22
C GLY A 442 -39.99 -23.76 3.75
N GLU A 443 -38.87 -23.35 3.14
CA GLU A 443 -37.81 -24.26 2.74
C GLU A 443 -37.05 -24.81 3.95
N ARG A 444 -37.02 -26.14 4.10
CA ARG A 444 -36.34 -26.80 5.23
C ARG A 444 -34.95 -27.30 4.82
N PRO A 445 -33.90 -27.02 5.61
CA PRO A 445 -32.60 -27.66 5.42
C PRO A 445 -32.74 -29.16 5.72
N GLY A 446 -32.49 -30.02 4.73
CA GLY A 446 -32.58 -31.47 4.88
C GLY A 446 -31.38 -32.20 4.25
N PRO A 447 -31.13 -33.48 4.63
CA PRO A 447 -30.04 -34.28 4.06
C PRO A 447 -30.20 -34.55 2.55
N LEU A 448 -31.43 -34.40 2.02
CA LEU A 448 -31.84 -34.79 0.66
C LEU A 448 -32.02 -33.60 -0.29
N GLY A 449 -31.60 -32.38 0.09
CA GLY A 449 -31.74 -31.19 -0.75
C GLY A 449 -33.01 -30.39 -0.47
N GLY A 450 -32.83 -29.10 -0.21
CA GLY A 450 -33.83 -28.12 0.18
C GLY A 450 -33.13 -26.97 0.92
N GLY A 451 -33.42 -25.72 0.57
CA GLY A 451 -32.69 -24.55 1.05
C GLY A 451 -31.53 -24.14 0.16
N ALA A 452 -31.32 -22.83 0.01
CA ALA A 452 -30.14 -22.29 -0.66
C ALA A 452 -28.88 -22.40 0.22
N THR A 453 -27.70 -22.38 -0.39
CA THR A 453 -26.43 -22.56 0.34
C THR A 453 -25.44 -21.42 0.05
N PHE A 454 -24.59 -21.15 1.04
CA PHE A 454 -23.34 -20.44 0.85
C PHE A 454 -22.29 -21.05 1.76
N ALA A 455 -21.01 -20.78 1.50
CA ALA A 455 -19.93 -21.23 2.35
C ALA A 455 -19.26 -20.04 3.02
N VAL A 456 -18.81 -20.24 4.26
CA VAL A 456 -17.90 -19.33 4.96
C VAL A 456 -16.52 -19.95 4.92
N GLY A 457 -15.61 -19.28 4.24
CA GLY A 457 -14.24 -19.73 4.03
C GLY A 457 -13.23 -18.95 4.85
N VAL A 458 -12.09 -19.59 5.12
CA VAL A 458 -10.90 -18.93 5.67
C VAL A 458 -9.71 -19.33 4.84
N ARG A 459 -8.99 -18.32 4.35
CA ARG A 459 -7.65 -18.45 3.79
C ARG A 459 -6.63 -18.26 4.91
N ASN A 460 -5.84 -19.28 5.23
CA ASN A 460 -4.73 -19.17 6.17
C ASN A 460 -3.55 -18.49 5.46
N ILE A 461 -3.06 -17.39 6.03
CA ILE A 461 -1.96 -16.60 5.47
C ILE A 461 -0.66 -16.71 6.27
N THR A 462 -0.61 -17.66 7.21
CA THR A 462 0.55 -17.96 8.04
C THR A 462 1.32 -19.18 7.52
N GLY A 463 2.52 -19.38 8.08
CA GLY A 463 3.36 -20.56 7.82
C GLY A 463 3.04 -21.77 8.69
N SER A 464 2.00 -21.71 9.53
CA SER A 464 1.57 -22.78 10.41
C SER A 464 0.09 -23.08 10.21
N ASP A 465 -0.37 -24.24 10.66
CA ASP A 465 -1.79 -24.58 10.60
C ASP A 465 -2.61 -23.64 11.50
N LEU A 466 -3.87 -23.43 11.13
CA LEU A 466 -4.77 -22.48 11.77
C LEU A 466 -6.11 -23.15 12.06
N ASP A 467 -6.43 -23.28 13.34
CA ASP A 467 -7.76 -23.73 13.78
C ASP A 467 -8.66 -22.52 14.03
N VAL A 468 -9.88 -22.57 13.47
CA VAL A 468 -10.87 -21.50 13.61
C VAL A 468 -12.25 -22.05 13.95
N THR A 469 -13.02 -21.23 14.64
CA THR A 469 -14.46 -21.43 14.85
C THR A 469 -15.24 -20.41 14.03
N VAL A 470 -16.25 -20.89 13.30
CA VAL A 470 -17.22 -20.10 12.53
C VAL A 470 -18.54 -20.08 13.29
N THR A 471 -18.99 -18.90 13.66
CA THR A 471 -20.34 -18.64 14.17
C THR A 471 -21.05 -17.64 13.27
N THR A 472 -22.35 -17.47 13.42
CA THR A 472 -23.15 -16.52 12.63
C THR A 472 -24.04 -15.69 13.53
N THR A 473 -24.21 -14.41 13.18
CA THR A 473 -25.08 -13.46 13.88
C THR A 473 -25.93 -12.68 12.88
N GLY A 474 -26.99 -12.02 13.35
CA GLY A 474 -27.89 -11.23 12.49
C GLY A 474 -28.85 -12.07 11.64
N LEU A 475 -29.21 -13.27 12.11
CA LEU A 475 -30.23 -14.08 11.45
C LEU A 475 -31.62 -13.45 11.66
N PRO A 476 -32.41 -13.26 10.59
CA PRO A 476 -33.79 -12.79 10.71
C PRO A 476 -34.70 -13.82 11.38
N ASP A 477 -35.78 -13.34 11.96
CA ASP A 477 -36.81 -14.21 12.52
C ASP A 477 -37.35 -15.19 11.47
N GLY A 478 -37.35 -16.47 11.83
CA GLY A 478 -37.80 -17.54 10.94
C GLY A 478 -36.77 -17.99 9.91
N VAL A 479 -35.55 -17.44 9.88
CA VAL A 479 -34.41 -17.93 9.08
C VAL A 479 -33.47 -18.76 9.97
N THR A 480 -33.04 -19.93 9.48
CA THR A 480 -32.15 -20.84 10.18
C THR A 480 -30.93 -21.20 9.33
N LEU A 481 -29.80 -21.48 9.98
CA LEU A 481 -28.61 -22.02 9.32
C LEU A 481 -28.29 -23.42 9.83
N SER A 482 -27.92 -24.32 8.92
CA SER A 482 -27.44 -25.66 9.24
C SER A 482 -26.10 -25.94 8.54
N PRO A 483 -25.01 -26.19 9.28
CA PRO A 483 -24.91 -26.07 10.74
C PRO A 483 -24.98 -24.61 11.21
N ALA A 484 -25.32 -24.35 12.47
CA ALA A 484 -25.33 -22.99 13.03
C ALA A 484 -23.93 -22.48 13.40
N THR A 485 -23.00 -23.41 13.68
CA THR A 485 -21.60 -23.19 14.02
C THR A 485 -20.75 -24.31 13.45
N GLY A 486 -19.45 -24.07 13.24
CA GLY A 486 -18.52 -25.14 12.85
C GLY A 486 -17.07 -24.79 13.15
N ALA A 487 -16.22 -25.81 13.18
CA ALA A 487 -14.78 -25.65 13.33
C ALA A 487 -14.09 -26.02 12.01
N LEU A 488 -13.04 -25.28 11.65
CA LEU A 488 -12.21 -25.57 10.48
C LEU A 488 -10.75 -25.65 10.92
N HIS A 489 -10.09 -26.73 10.55
CA HIS A 489 -8.63 -26.84 10.57
C HIS A 489 -8.11 -26.44 9.19
N VAL A 490 -7.39 -25.32 9.11
CA VAL A 490 -6.92 -24.71 7.86
C VAL A 490 -5.40 -24.84 7.78
N PRO A 491 -4.86 -25.79 6.98
CA PRO A 491 -3.42 -25.96 6.87
C PRO A 491 -2.70 -24.70 6.40
N ALA A 492 -1.41 -24.58 6.73
CA ALA A 492 -0.56 -23.46 6.34
C ALA A 492 -0.71 -23.10 4.84
N GLY A 493 -1.01 -21.84 4.54
CA GLY A 493 -1.16 -21.32 3.18
C GLY A 493 -2.38 -21.80 2.39
N GLN A 494 -3.22 -22.68 2.94
CA GLN A 494 -4.41 -23.24 2.29
C GLN A 494 -5.69 -22.47 2.67
N HIS A 495 -6.81 -22.83 2.05
CA HIS A 495 -8.14 -22.44 2.52
C HIS A 495 -8.96 -23.66 2.94
N ARG A 496 -9.99 -23.43 3.76
CA ARG A 496 -11.10 -24.36 4.00
C ARG A 496 -12.39 -23.58 4.13
N GLU A 497 -13.50 -24.28 3.90
CA GLU A 497 -14.82 -23.69 3.92
C GLU A 497 -15.79 -24.54 4.73
N LEU A 498 -16.72 -23.86 5.39
CA LEU A 498 -17.89 -24.44 6.02
C LEU A 498 -19.13 -24.10 5.18
N THR A 499 -19.71 -25.08 4.52
CA THR A 499 -20.97 -24.91 3.79
C THR A 499 -22.14 -24.80 4.77
N LEU A 500 -22.89 -23.70 4.68
CA LEU A 500 -24.07 -23.39 5.46
C LEU A 500 -25.31 -23.51 4.58
N ARG A 501 -26.32 -24.23 5.05
CA ARG A 501 -27.63 -24.33 4.40
C ARG A 501 -28.59 -23.34 5.05
N VAL A 502 -29.22 -22.50 4.23
CA VAL A 502 -30.23 -21.53 4.65
C VAL A 502 -31.60 -22.21 4.60
N GLY A 503 -32.29 -22.17 5.73
CA GLY A 503 -33.66 -22.63 5.86
C GLY A 503 -34.59 -21.50 6.28
N THR A 504 -35.86 -21.63 5.97
CA THR A 504 -36.90 -20.70 6.39
C THR A 504 -38.10 -21.46 6.98
N THR A 505 -38.72 -20.86 7.98
CA THR A 505 -40.03 -21.31 8.46
C THR A 505 -41.14 -20.77 7.57
N ALA A 506 -42.33 -21.35 7.63
CA ALA A 506 -43.53 -20.81 6.95
C ALA A 506 -43.94 -19.41 7.44
N ARG A 507 -43.32 -18.89 8.52
CA ARG A 507 -43.55 -17.55 9.07
C ARG A 507 -42.39 -16.59 8.80
N ALA A 508 -41.37 -17.02 8.04
CA ALA A 508 -40.24 -16.16 7.71
C ALA A 508 -40.74 -14.94 6.92
N ALA A 509 -40.37 -13.74 7.39
CA ALA A 509 -40.70 -12.51 6.69
C ALA A 509 -39.95 -12.45 5.35
N THR A 510 -40.63 -11.97 4.30
CA THR A 510 -40.00 -11.73 3.01
C THR A 510 -39.14 -10.47 3.06
N GLY A 511 -38.09 -10.44 2.23
CA GLY A 511 -37.16 -9.31 2.14
C GLY A 511 -35.71 -9.72 2.33
N THR A 512 -34.82 -8.73 2.28
CA THR A 512 -33.37 -8.92 2.38
C THR A 512 -32.86 -8.54 3.75
N SER A 513 -32.02 -9.39 4.33
CA SER A 513 -31.34 -9.16 5.60
C SER A 513 -29.85 -9.49 5.50
N VAL A 514 -29.05 -8.98 6.44
CA VAL A 514 -27.59 -9.16 6.45
C VAL A 514 -27.19 -10.15 7.53
N VAL A 515 -26.67 -11.29 7.10
CA VAL A 515 -26.10 -12.31 7.99
C VAL A 515 -24.60 -12.09 8.10
N ARG A 516 -24.09 -12.16 9.34
CA ARG A 516 -22.71 -11.80 9.68
C ARG A 516 -21.97 -13.02 10.22
N PRO A 517 -21.19 -13.72 9.37
CA PRO A 517 -20.24 -14.71 9.85
C PRO A 517 -19.20 -14.06 10.78
N VAL A 518 -18.90 -14.73 11.89
CA VAL A 518 -17.85 -14.36 12.82
C VAL A 518 -16.88 -15.53 12.89
N VAL A 519 -15.68 -15.32 12.36
CA VAL A 519 -14.61 -16.31 12.36
C VAL A 519 -13.56 -15.90 13.39
N THR A 520 -13.25 -16.80 14.30
CA THR A 520 -12.30 -16.57 15.39
C THR A 520 -11.26 -17.68 15.41
N ALA A 521 -9.98 -17.31 15.42
CA ALA A 521 -8.87 -18.24 15.61
C ALA A 521 -8.84 -18.79 17.04
N SER A 522 -8.14 -19.91 17.25
CA SER A 522 -8.04 -20.57 18.56
C SER A 522 -7.43 -19.69 19.66
N ASP A 523 -6.62 -18.69 19.31
CA ASP A 523 -6.05 -17.70 20.23
C ASP A 523 -7.02 -16.53 20.56
N GLY A 524 -8.25 -16.56 20.03
CA GLY A 524 -9.25 -15.51 20.20
C GLY A 524 -9.17 -14.39 19.16
N THR A 525 -8.19 -14.41 18.25
CA THR A 525 -8.06 -13.39 17.21
C THR A 525 -9.22 -13.48 16.22
N ARG A 526 -9.91 -12.36 16.02
CA ARG A 526 -10.98 -12.26 15.00
C ARG A 526 -10.37 -12.18 13.60
N ILE A 527 -10.88 -13.00 12.69
CA ILE A 527 -10.50 -13.00 11.28
C ILE A 527 -11.44 -12.05 10.51
N PRO A 528 -10.91 -11.06 9.75
CA PRO A 528 -11.70 -10.22 8.86
C PRO A 528 -12.57 -11.06 7.93
N THR A 529 -13.89 -10.94 8.04
CA THR A 529 -14.84 -11.78 7.29
C THR A 529 -15.97 -10.94 6.74
N ALA A 530 -16.28 -11.12 5.45
CA ALA A 530 -17.39 -10.42 4.80
C ALA A 530 -18.74 -10.94 5.30
N SER A 531 -19.74 -10.06 5.30
CA SER A 531 -21.15 -10.41 5.52
C SER A 531 -21.82 -10.87 4.22
N VAL A 532 -22.97 -11.53 4.34
CA VAL A 532 -23.75 -12.04 3.20
C VAL A 532 -25.18 -11.52 3.28
N LYS A 533 -25.77 -11.16 2.13
CA LYS A 533 -27.20 -10.82 2.03
C LYS A 533 -28.03 -12.09 1.87
N VAL A 534 -29.06 -12.26 2.69
CA VAL A 534 -30.04 -13.35 2.55
C VAL A 534 -31.38 -12.73 2.20
N THR A 535 -31.94 -13.14 1.07
CA THR A 535 -33.25 -12.69 0.58
C THR A 535 -34.26 -13.81 0.68
N VAL A 536 -35.32 -13.61 1.46
CA VAL A 536 -36.44 -14.54 1.56
C VAL A 536 -37.53 -14.12 0.58
N THR A 537 -37.90 -15.02 -0.32
CA THR A 537 -38.97 -14.81 -1.33
C THR A 537 -40.15 -15.74 -1.06
N THR A 538 -41.35 -15.33 -1.48
CA THR A 538 -42.56 -16.16 -1.39
C THR A 538 -42.43 -17.44 -2.19
#